data_AF-A0A317PZS6-F1
#
_entry.id   AF-A0A317PZS6-F1
#
_cell.length_a   1.000
_cell.length_b   1.000
_cell.length_c   1.000
_cell.angle_alpha   90.00
_cell.angle_beta   90.00
_cell.angle_gamma   90.00
#
_symmetry.space_group_name_H-M   'P 1'
#
loop_
_entity.id
_entity.type
_entity.pdbx_description
1 polymer ?
#
loop_
_entity_poly.entity_id
_entity_poly.type
_entity_poly.pdbx_seq_one_letter_code
_entity_poly.pdbx_strand_id
1 'polypeptide(L)'
;MSMAVWAGRLLFALVWGAMLANLVWPFPGKGFALFLILMMVLIAVHLLQLLMFVTVYKEHILWRRGDYWQIVIFGIIGWLAIVQSQPQRQPK
;
A
#
# COMPACT_ATOMS: atom_id res chain seq x y z
N MET A 1 1.74 -12.80 11.97
CA MET A 1 2.07 -12.11 10.70
C MET A 1 3.42 -12.62 10.23
N SER A 2 3.57 -12.93 8.94
CA SER A 2 4.87 -13.38 8.40
C SER A 2 5.94 -12.28 8.48
N MET A 3 7.19 -12.64 8.76
CA MET A 3 8.35 -11.71 8.78
C MET A 3 8.47 -10.91 7.47
N ALA A 4 8.16 -11.54 6.33
CA ALA A 4 8.21 -10.89 5.03
C ALA A 4 7.20 -9.74 4.89
N VAL A 5 5.99 -9.90 5.45
CA VAL A 5 4.97 -8.83 5.44
C VAL A 5 5.41 -7.67 6.30
N TRP A 6 6.06 -7.94 7.43
CA TRP A 6 6.60 -6.91 8.31
C TRP A 6 7.73 -6.12 7.64
N ALA A 7 8.69 -6.82 7.02
CA ALA A 7 9.77 -6.19 6.26
C ALA A 7 9.22 -5.35 5.09
N GLY A 8 8.25 -5.87 4.34
CA GLY A 8 7.60 -5.16 3.25
C GLY A 8 6.89 -3.87 3.71
N ARG A 9 6.19 -3.91 4.84
CA ARG A 9 5.54 -2.71 5.42
C ARG A 9 6.56 -1.66 5.82
N LEU A 10 7.70 -2.07 6.40
CA LEU A 10 8.77 -1.16 6.80
C LEU A 10 9.40 -0.49 5.58
N LEU A 11 9.70 -1.27 4.52
CA LEU A 11 10.23 -0.74 3.27
C LEU A 11 9.28 0.27 2.62
N PHE A 12 7.99 -0.06 2.50
CA PHE A 12 6.99 0.86 1.96
C PHE A 12 6.82 2.11 2.83
N ALA A 13 6.89 2.00 4.16
CA ALA A 13 6.87 3.15 5.04
C ALA A 13 8.07 4.08 4.81
N LEU A 14 9.26 3.54 4.54
CA LEU A 14 10.44 4.33 4.17
C LEU A 14 10.26 5.02 2.80
N VAL A 15 9.71 4.32 1.81
CA VAL A 15 9.41 4.90 0.48
C VAL A 15 8.42 6.06 0.61
N TRP A 16 7.31 5.85 1.33
CA TRP A 16 6.34 6.91 1.62
C TRP A 16 6.97 8.07 2.39
N GLY A 17 7.80 7.77 3.40
CA GLY A 17 8.54 8.76 4.16
C GLY A 17 9.42 9.63 3.26
N ALA A 18 10.20 9.03 2.35
CA ALA A 18 11.05 9.75 1.42
C ALA A 18 10.23 10.59 0.40
N MET A 19 9.13 10.03 -0.11
CA MET A 19 8.25 10.71 -1.06
C MET A 19 7.54 11.91 -0.42
N LEU A 20 7.01 11.76 0.80
CA LEU A 20 6.38 12.83 1.55
C LEU A 20 7.40 13.87 2.05
N ALA A 21 8.59 13.43 2.46
CA ALA A 21 9.67 14.34 2.80
C ALA A 21 10.05 15.22 1.61
N ASN A 22 10.07 14.69 0.38
CA ASN A 22 10.31 15.49 -0.82
C ASN A 22 9.23 16.56 -1.09
N LEU A 23 8.01 16.45 -0.57
CA LEU A 23 7.01 17.53 -0.66
C LEU A 23 7.34 18.71 0.25
N VAL A 24 7.88 18.45 1.44
CA VAL A 24 8.18 19.48 2.44
C VAL A 24 9.60 20.04 2.24
N TRP A 25 10.53 19.16 1.89
CA TRP A 25 11.94 19.46 1.63
C TRP A 25 12.31 18.96 0.23
N PRO A 26 12.11 19.79 -0.82
CA PRO A 26 12.32 19.36 -2.19
C PRO A 26 13.80 19.00 -2.44
N PHE A 27 14.04 17.85 -3.06
CA PHE A 27 15.39 17.46 -3.44
C PHE A 27 15.97 18.43 -4.49
N PRO A 28 17.25 18.80 -4.37
CA PRO A 28 17.87 19.76 -5.29
C PRO A 28 17.90 19.24 -6.73
N GLY A 29 17.82 20.18 -7.68
CA GLY A 29 17.89 19.89 -9.11
C GLY A 29 16.65 19.16 -9.66
N LYS A 30 16.87 18.13 -10.50
CA LYS A 30 15.77 17.36 -11.14
C LYS A 30 15.14 16.31 -10.22
N GLY A 31 15.67 16.13 -9.01
CA GLY A 31 15.19 15.13 -8.04
C GLY A 31 13.74 15.38 -7.63
N PHE A 32 13.37 16.64 -7.38
CA PHE A 32 12.01 17.01 -6.99
C PHE A 32 10.96 16.59 -8.03
N ALA A 33 11.17 16.93 -9.30
CA ALA A 33 10.24 16.60 -10.38
C ALA A 33 10.14 15.08 -10.59
N LEU A 34 11.26 14.36 -10.53
CA LEU A 34 11.26 12.90 -10.63
C LEU A 34 10.45 12.26 -9.49
N PHE A 35 10.68 12.67 -8.25
CA PHE A 35 9.96 12.13 -7.09
C PHE A 35 8.47 12.47 -7.13
N LEU A 36 8.07 13.63 -7.67
CA LEU A 36 6.66 13.93 -7.90
C LEU A 36 6.02 13.00 -8.94
N ILE A 37 6.71 12.73 -10.05
CA ILE A 37 6.21 11.78 -11.06
C ILE A 37 6.11 10.38 -10.45
N LEU A 38 7.14 9.93 -9.72
CA LEU A 38 7.13 8.64 -9.05
C LEU A 38 6.02 8.55 -7.99
N MET A 39 5.75 9.62 -7.25
CA MET A 39 4.62 9.71 -6.31
C MET A 39 3.29 9.52 -7.04
N MET A 40 3.08 10.21 -8.17
CA MET A 40 1.86 10.08 -8.98
C MET A 40 1.68 8.65 -9.50
N VAL A 41 2.76 8.05 -10.02
CA VAL A 41 2.75 6.66 -10.49
C VAL A 41 2.48 5.70 -9.33
N LEU A 42 3.11 5.91 -8.18
CA LEU A 42 2.91 5.10 -6.97
C LEU A 42 1.43 5.09 -6.58
N ILE A 43 0.83 6.26 -6.43
CA ILE A 43 -0.60 6.41 -6.10
C ILE A 43 -1.47 5.72 -7.15
N ALA A 44 -1.21 5.98 -8.44
CA ALA A 44 -1.99 5.38 -9.52
C ALA A 44 -1.97 3.84 -9.50
N VAL A 45 -0.78 3.25 -9.31
CA VAL A 45 -0.62 1.80 -9.19
C VAL A 45 -1.32 1.25 -7.94
N HIS A 46 -1.25 1.95 -6.81
CA HIS A 46 -1.90 1.51 -5.57
C HIS A 46 -3.42 1.59 -5.68
N LEU A 47 -3.97 2.63 -6.33
CA LEU A 47 -5.40 2.74 -6.60
C LEU A 47 -5.86 1.67 -7.59
N LEU A 48 -5.08 1.39 -8.64
CA LEU A 48 -5.37 0.31 -9.58
C LEU A 48 -5.36 -1.05 -8.87
N GLN A 49 -4.37 -1.31 -8.01
CA GLN A 49 -4.31 -2.50 -7.17
C GLN A 49 -5.50 -2.62 -6.24
N LEU A 50 -5.89 -1.53 -5.57
CA LEU A 50 -7.09 -1.51 -4.73
C LEU A 50 -8.33 -1.85 -5.53
N LEU A 51 -8.51 -1.21 -6.69
CA LEU A 51 -9.65 -1.46 -7.56
C LEU A 51 -9.67 -2.93 -7.98
N MET A 52 -8.55 -3.46 -8.47
CA MET A 52 -8.44 -4.86 -8.86
C MET A 52 -8.74 -5.82 -7.71
N PHE A 53 -8.17 -5.61 -6.52
CA PHE A 53 -8.40 -6.51 -5.39
C PHE A 53 -9.85 -6.45 -4.91
N VAL A 54 -10.43 -5.25 -4.83
CA VAL A 54 -11.83 -5.07 -4.43
C VAL A 54 -12.77 -5.68 -5.47
N THR A 55 -12.53 -5.55 -6.77
CA THR A 55 -13.42 -6.13 -7.79
C THR A 55 -13.30 -7.65 -7.87
N VAL A 56 -12.08 -8.19 -7.85
CA VAL A 56 -11.85 -9.63 -8.02
C VAL A 56 -12.16 -10.41 -6.75
N TYR A 57 -11.85 -9.86 -5.56
CA TYR A 57 -11.97 -10.58 -4.29
C TYR A 57 -13.09 -10.05 -3.39
N LYS A 58 -14.04 -9.30 -3.94
CA LYS A 58 -15.18 -8.76 -3.17
C LYS A 58 -15.92 -9.82 -2.37
N GLU A 59 -16.19 -10.96 -3.02
CA GLU A 59 -17.05 -12.03 -2.50
C GLU A 59 -16.25 -13.14 -1.78
N HIS A 60 -14.94 -13.16 -1.98
CA HIS A 60 -14.06 -14.20 -1.44
C HIS A 60 -13.47 -13.86 -0.06
N ILE A 61 -13.56 -12.60 0.37
CA ILE A 61 -12.84 -12.06 1.53
C ILE A 61 -13.76 -11.17 2.35
N LEU A 62 -13.64 -11.24 3.68
CA LEU A 62 -14.31 -10.33 4.60
C LEU A 62 -13.54 -9.00 4.66
N TRP A 63 -14.03 -8.02 3.89
CA TRP A 63 -13.50 -6.66 3.81
C TRP A 63 -13.88 -5.81 5.03
N ARG A 64 -12.90 -5.08 5.58
CA ARG A 64 -13.09 -4.04 6.61
C ARG A 64 -12.68 -2.68 6.08
N ARG A 65 -13.24 -1.61 6.64
CA ARG A 65 -12.86 -0.21 6.27
C ARG A 65 -11.35 0.06 6.37
N GLY A 66 -10.65 -0.58 7.31
CA GLY A 66 -9.19 -0.44 7.45
C GLY A 66 -8.36 -1.18 6.39
N ASP A 67 -8.95 -2.12 5.65
CA ASP A 67 -8.25 -2.90 4.63
C ASP A 67 -7.96 -2.06 3.37
N TYR A 68 -8.88 -1.16 3.01
CA TYR A 68 -8.70 -0.22 1.90
C TYR A 68 -7.45 0.63 2.08
N TRP A 69 -7.25 1.18 3.29
CA TRP A 69 -6.05 1.96 3.63
C TRP A 69 -4.77 1.13 3.62
N GLN A 70 -4.83 -0.14 4.00
CA GLN A 70 -3.66 -1.01 3.93
C GLN A 70 -3.18 -1.21 2.50
N ILE A 71 -4.08 -1.36 1.53
CA ILE A 71 -3.70 -1.49 0.12
C ILE A 71 -3.23 -0.16 -0.46
N VAL A 72 -3.85 0.96 -0.10
CA VAL A 72 -3.41 2.28 -0.60
C VAL A 72 -2.01 2.66 -0.11
N ILE A 73 -1.68 2.31 1.14
CA ILE A 73 -0.38 2.67 1.74
C ILE A 73 0.69 1.59 1.45
N PHE A 74 0.34 0.31 1.47
CA PHE A 74 1.31 -0.78 1.38
C PHE A 74 1.17 -1.65 0.12
N GLY A 75 0.26 -1.32 -0.79
CA GLY A 75 0.04 -2.03 -2.06
C GLY A 75 -0.23 -3.52 -1.84
N ILE A 76 0.53 -4.35 -2.55
CA ILE A 76 0.48 -5.83 -2.47
C ILE A 76 0.78 -6.33 -1.06
N ILE A 77 1.66 -5.68 -0.29
CA ILE A 77 1.97 -6.11 1.08
C ILE A 77 0.74 -5.90 1.98
N GLY A 78 0.00 -4.80 1.79
CA GLY A 78 -1.28 -4.56 2.46
C GLY A 78 -2.28 -5.65 2.12
N TRP A 79 -2.37 -6.04 0.85
CA TRP A 79 -3.18 -7.16 0.40
C TRP A 79 -2.80 -8.49 1.07
N LEU A 80 -1.52 -8.85 1.08
CA LEU A 80 -1.05 -10.07 1.74
C LEU A 80 -1.38 -10.09 3.24
N ALA A 81 -1.29 -8.93 3.91
CA ALA A 81 -1.69 -8.80 5.31
C ALA A 81 -3.19 -9.06 5.51
N ILE A 82 -4.04 -8.56 4.60
CA ILE A 82 -5.49 -8.80 4.63
C ILE A 82 -5.79 -10.27 4.47
N VAL A 83 -5.21 -10.94 3.46
CA VAL A 83 -5.41 -12.37 3.18
C VAL A 83 -4.95 -13.23 4.37
N GLN A 84 -3.78 -12.95 4.94
CA GLN A 84 -3.29 -13.68 6.13
C GLN A 84 -4.18 -13.51 7.36
N SER A 85 -4.93 -12.41 7.45
CA SER A 85 -5.85 -12.15 8.56
C SER A 85 -7.24 -12.77 8.38
N GLN A 86 -7.58 -13.29 7.19
CA GLN A 86 -8.88 -13.89 6.92
C GLN A 86 -9.24 -15.09 7.81
N PRO A 87 -8.32 -16.04 8.11
CA PRO A 87 -8.63 -17.17 8.98
C PRO A 87 -9.05 -16.76 10.40
N GLN A 88 -8.62 -15.59 10.87
CA GLN A 88 -9.01 -15.04 12.18
C GLN A 88 -10.34 -14.28 12.14
N ARG A 89 -10.83 -13.94 10.95
CA ARG A 89 -12.04 -13.14 10.73
C ARG A 89 -13.25 -13.98 10.36
N GLN A 90 -13.05 -15.21 9.89
CA GLN A 90 -14.15 -16.13 9.66
C GLN A 90 -14.81 -16.48 11.00
N PRO A 91 -16.13 -16.25 11.17
CA PRO A 91 -16.82 -16.71 12.36
C PRO A 91 -16.73 -18.24 12.42
N LYS A 92 -16.37 -18.76 13.59
CA LYS A 92 -16.40 -20.21 13.88
C LYS A 92 -17.83 -20.74 13.76
#